data_AF-A0A2G5THD0-F1
#
_entry.id   AF-A0A2G5THD0-F1
#
_cell.length_a   1.000
_cell.length_b   1.000
_cell.length_c   1.000
_cell.angle_alpha   90.00
_cell.angle_beta   90.00
_cell.angle_gamma   90.00
#
_symmetry.space_group_name_H-M   'P 1'
#
loop_
_entity.id
_entity.type
_entity.pdbx_description
1 polymer ?
#
loop_
_entity_poly.entity_id
_entity_poly.type
_entity_poly.pdbx_seq_one_letter_code
_entity_poly.pdbx_strand_id
1 'polypeptide(L)'
;MNSRLVYAVAILAVFASAQSEDEWDGTIRDQTEFCGTMAQYAPNGEIYCQQFTMCCDRQFDPNNGDRCQIKESDCSPTDDGRTGLGVCKFSNCTELVTTTTTTTTPAPQYESINAAFQAVTILAPLAAALFCVM
;
A
#
# COMPACT_ATOMS: atom_id res chain seq x y z
N MET A 1 32.96 -22.51 -1.53
CA MET A 1 32.00 -21.69 -0.76
C MET A 1 30.90 -22.60 -0.24
N ASN A 2 30.76 -22.73 1.08
CA ASN A 2 29.82 -23.67 1.70
C ASN A 2 28.39 -23.15 1.58
N SER A 3 27.56 -23.79 0.74
CA SER A 3 26.15 -23.40 0.50
C SER A 3 25.34 -23.24 1.79
N ARG A 4 25.68 -23.97 2.85
CA ARG A 4 25.07 -23.86 4.18
C ARG A 4 25.26 -22.49 4.85
N LEU A 5 26.42 -21.85 4.66
CA LEU A 5 26.67 -20.49 5.16
C LEU A 5 25.86 -19.46 4.36
N VAL A 6 25.69 -19.67 3.06
CA VAL A 6 24.90 -18.78 2.19
C VAL A 6 23.42 -18.82 2.58
N TYR A 7 22.86 -20.02 2.82
CA TYR A 7 21.47 -20.16 3.27
C TYR A 7 21.23 -19.57 4.66
N ALA A 8 22.16 -19.74 5.60
CA ALA A 8 22.03 -19.16 6.94
C ALA A 8 22.06 -17.62 6.93
N VAL A 9 22.90 -17.02 6.09
CA VAL A 9 22.96 -15.56 5.90
C VAL A 9 21.70 -15.05 5.19
N ALA A 10 21.19 -15.78 4.20
CA ALA A 10 19.94 -15.42 3.51
C ALA A 10 18.72 -15.45 4.45
N ILE A 11 18.64 -16.43 5.36
CA ILE A 11 17.55 -16.53 6.32
C ILE A 11 17.62 -15.40 7.37
N LEU A 12 18.81 -15.05 7.88
CA LEU A 12 19.00 -13.92 8.79
C LEU A 12 18.66 -12.57 8.16
N ALA A 13 18.95 -12.37 6.87
CA ALA A 13 18.62 -11.14 6.16
C ALA A 13 17.11 -10.90 6.03
N VAL A 14 16.31 -11.97 5.90
CA VAL A 14 14.84 -11.89 5.77
C VAL A 14 14.17 -11.44 7.08
N PHE A 15 14.71 -11.83 8.24
CA PHE A 15 14.18 -11.40 9.54
C PHE A 15 14.57 -9.96 9.91
N ALA A 16 15.74 -9.50 9.47
CA ALA A 16 16.21 -8.14 9.74
C ALA A 16 15.41 -7.05 8.97
N SER A 17 14.80 -7.40 7.84
CA SER A 17 14.00 -6.46 7.04
C SER A 17 12.54 -6.31 7.49
N ALA A 18 12.11 -7.00 8.55
CA ALA A 18 10.70 -7.09 8.95
C ALA A 18 10.29 -6.15 10.09
N GLN A 19 11.17 -5.27 10.60
CA GLN A 19 10.90 -4.47 11.81
C GLN A 19 11.29 -3.00 11.72
N SER A 20 11.13 -2.35 10.57
CA SER A 20 10.81 -0.92 10.58
C SER A 20 9.29 -0.81 10.59
N GLU A 21 8.66 -1.24 11.69
CA GLU A 21 7.35 -0.73 12.02
C GLU A 21 7.61 0.72 12.38
N ASP A 22 7.54 1.63 11.40
CA ASP A 22 7.30 3.04 11.69
C ASP A 22 6.06 3.03 12.57
N GLU A 23 6.26 3.23 13.87
CA GLU A 23 5.22 3.09 14.89
C GLU A 23 4.08 4.01 14.49
N TRP A 24 3.01 3.40 13.98
CA TRP A 24 1.92 4.15 13.38
C TRP A 24 1.22 4.95 14.46
N ASP A 25 1.30 6.28 14.37
CA ASP A 25 0.63 7.19 15.28
C ASP A 25 -0.69 7.67 14.65
N GLY A 26 -1.81 7.16 15.20
CA GLY A 26 -3.15 7.53 14.77
C GLY A 26 -3.51 9.00 14.99
N THR A 27 -2.70 9.77 15.71
CA THR A 27 -2.88 11.21 15.98
C THR A 27 -2.06 12.12 15.06
N ILE A 28 -1.27 11.54 14.15
CA ILE A 28 -0.49 12.24 13.13
C ILE A 28 -1.18 12.09 11.76
N ARG A 29 -1.09 13.14 10.94
CA ARG A 29 -1.43 13.11 9.52
C ARG A 29 -0.23 13.60 8.73
N ASP A 30 0.37 12.71 7.97
CA ASP A 30 1.43 13.07 7.04
C ASP A 30 0.81 13.32 5.65
N GLN A 31 0.84 14.57 5.21
CA GLN A 31 0.37 15.01 3.89
C GLN A 31 1.54 15.36 2.97
N THR A 32 2.77 15.06 3.38
CA THR A 32 3.98 15.42 2.64
C THR A 32 3.99 14.82 1.24
N GLU A 33 3.73 13.52 1.13
CA GLU A 33 3.70 12.85 -0.18
C GLU A 33 2.54 13.36 -1.06
N PHE A 34 1.36 13.53 -0.46
CA PHE A 34 0.18 14.04 -1.16
C PHE A 34 0.44 15.43 -1.74
N CYS A 35 0.88 16.37 -0.91
CA CYS A 35 1.17 17.74 -1.37
C CYS A 35 2.41 17.81 -2.28
N GLY A 36 3.38 16.93 -2.10
CA GLY A 36 4.51 16.78 -3.01
C GLY A 36 4.07 16.35 -4.42
N THR A 37 3.13 15.41 -4.49
CA THR A 37 2.52 14.96 -5.75
C THR A 37 1.71 16.08 -6.41
N MET A 38 0.99 16.89 -5.63
CA MET A 38 0.24 18.03 -6.17
C MET A 38 1.16 19.13 -6.74
N ALA A 39 2.34 19.32 -6.14
CA ALA A 39 3.33 20.30 -6.58
C ALA A 39 4.24 19.82 -7.72
N GLN A 40 4.25 18.52 -8.06
CA GLN A 40 5.22 17.91 -8.98
C GLN A 40 5.25 18.50 -10.39
N TYR A 41 4.17 19.16 -10.82
CA TYR A 41 4.06 19.78 -12.14
C TYR A 41 4.46 21.26 -12.16
N ALA A 42 4.99 21.77 -11.04
CA ALA A 42 5.50 23.12 -10.98
C ALA A 42 6.66 23.33 -11.95
N PRO A 43 6.78 24.52 -12.57
CA PRO A 43 7.82 24.81 -13.55
C PRO A 43 9.22 24.97 -12.95
N ASN A 44 9.34 25.24 -11.64
CA ASN A 44 10.60 25.35 -10.91
C ASN A 44 10.39 25.11 -9.41
N GLY A 45 11.48 25.00 -8.66
CA GLY A 45 11.46 24.69 -7.22
C GLY A 45 10.78 25.74 -6.34
N GLU A 46 10.85 27.02 -6.71
CA GLU A 46 10.14 28.10 -6.00
C GLU A 46 8.62 27.94 -6.12
N ILE A 47 8.14 27.70 -7.34
CA ILE A 47 6.71 27.48 -7.57
C ILE A 47 6.28 26.12 -7.01
N TYR A 48 7.17 25.12 -7.01
CA TYR A 48 6.92 23.84 -6.33
C TYR A 48 6.61 24.09 -4.85
N CYS A 49 7.48 24.81 -4.14
CA CYS A 49 7.28 25.07 -2.72
C CYS A 49 6.05 25.93 -2.46
N GLN A 50 5.76 26.92 -3.31
CA GLN A 50 4.53 27.68 -3.21
C GLN A 50 3.28 26.80 -3.32
N GLN A 51 3.24 25.88 -4.28
CA GLN A 51 2.10 24.96 -4.46
C GLN A 51 2.02 23.92 -3.34
N PHE A 52 3.17 23.43 -2.88
CA PHE A 52 3.26 22.51 -1.75
C PHE A 52 2.67 23.13 -0.47
N THR A 53 3.13 24.33 -0.10
CA THR A 53 2.63 25.03 1.09
C THR A 53 1.15 25.36 0.97
N MET A 54 0.69 25.78 -0.22
CA MET A 54 -0.74 26.04 -0.46
C MET A 54 -1.59 24.77 -0.30
N CYS A 55 -1.11 23.63 -0.78
CA CYS A 55 -1.77 22.34 -0.55
C CYS A 55 -1.84 22.03 0.94
N CYS A 56 -0.70 22.14 1.64
CA CYS A 56 -0.60 21.84 3.07
C CYS A 56 -1.56 22.70 3.90
N ASP A 57 -1.63 24.00 3.59
CA ASP A 57 -2.53 24.94 4.27
C ASP A 57 -4.00 24.60 4.07
N ARG A 58 -4.38 24.10 2.89
CA ARG A 58 -5.77 23.70 2.59
C ARG A 58 -6.18 22.40 3.27
N GLN A 59 -5.24 21.51 3.54
CA GLN A 59 -5.51 20.28 4.26
C GLN A 59 -5.60 20.50 5.78
N PHE A 60 -5.03 21.60 6.30
CA PHE A 60 -5.06 21.91 7.71
C PHE A 60 -6.33 22.69 8.11
N ASP A 61 -7.32 21.97 8.62
CA ASP A 61 -8.52 22.56 9.22
C ASP A 61 -8.66 22.13 10.69
N PRO A 62 -8.27 22.99 11.66
CA PRO A 62 -8.35 22.65 13.08
C PRO A 62 -9.80 22.54 13.61
N ASN A 63 -10.78 23.06 12.87
CA ASN A 63 -12.18 23.13 13.30
C ASN A 63 -13.07 22.08 12.63
N ASN A 64 -12.53 21.29 11.70
CA ASN A 64 -13.29 20.34 10.88
C ASN A 64 -12.54 19.02 10.70
N GLY A 65 -13.28 17.94 10.38
CA GLY A 65 -12.70 16.62 10.14
C GLY A 65 -11.92 16.08 11.34
N ASP A 66 -10.63 15.82 11.12
CA ASP A 66 -9.71 15.22 12.09
C ASP A 66 -9.26 16.19 13.19
N ARG A 67 -9.58 17.49 13.12
CA ARG A 67 -9.32 18.51 14.18
C ARG A 67 -7.87 18.56 14.67
N CYS A 68 -6.90 18.42 13.76
CA CYS A 68 -5.49 18.56 14.08
C CYS A 68 -5.19 19.96 14.64
N GLN A 69 -4.41 20.05 15.73
CA GLN A 69 -4.14 21.33 16.40
C GLN A 69 -2.82 21.96 15.98
N ILE A 70 -1.85 21.15 15.56
CA ILE A 70 -0.49 21.60 15.26
C ILE A 70 -0.20 21.30 13.79
N LYS A 71 0.39 22.28 13.10
CA LYS A 71 0.86 22.15 11.71
C LYS A 71 2.35 22.41 11.64
N GLU A 72 3.08 21.45 11.10
CA GLU A 72 4.46 21.57 10.65
C GLU A 72 4.45 21.65 9.12
N SER A 73 4.87 22.79 8.58
CA SER A 73 4.91 23.04 7.14
C SER A 73 6.21 23.75 6.81
N ASP A 74 7.04 23.11 6.00
CA ASP A 74 8.26 23.69 5.46
C ASP A 74 8.47 23.21 4.03
N CYS A 75 9.16 24.00 3.22
CA CYS A 75 9.61 23.58 1.90
C CYS A 75 10.82 24.38 1.45
N SER A 76 11.84 23.67 0.97
CA SER A 76 13.02 24.25 0.36
C SER A 76 13.20 23.74 -1.08
N PRO A 77 13.47 24.63 -2.05
CA PRO A 77 13.86 24.21 -3.40
C PRO A 77 15.10 23.32 -3.35
N THR A 78 15.16 22.31 -4.21
CA THR A 78 16.36 21.48 -4.38
C THR A 78 17.39 22.17 -5.27
N ASP A 79 18.65 21.74 -5.16
CA ASP A 79 19.78 22.30 -5.93
C ASP A 79 19.62 22.16 -7.45
N ASP A 80 18.74 21.27 -7.92
CA ASP A 80 18.40 21.12 -9.34
C ASP A 80 17.55 22.29 -9.89
N GLY A 81 17.05 23.17 -9.01
CA GLY A 81 16.20 24.31 -9.32
C GLY A 81 14.81 23.96 -9.85
N ARG A 82 14.46 22.67 -9.92
CA ARG A 82 13.23 22.17 -10.55
C ARG A 82 12.22 21.64 -9.56
N THR A 83 12.68 21.02 -8.48
CA THR A 83 11.82 20.43 -7.46
C THR A 83 12.02 21.08 -6.10
N GLY A 84 11.33 20.59 -5.07
CA GLY A 84 11.51 21.02 -3.70
C GLY A 84 11.34 19.83 -2.76
N LEU A 85 11.89 19.98 -1.56
CA LEU A 85 11.73 19.06 -0.45
C LEU A 85 10.95 19.78 0.62
N GLY A 86 9.76 19.26 0.92
CA GLY A 86 8.89 19.82 1.93
C GLY A 86 8.51 18.82 3.01
N VAL A 87 8.01 19.35 4.11
CA VAL A 87 7.37 18.61 5.20
C VAL A 87 5.98 19.21 5.35
N CYS A 88 4.95 18.37 5.38
CA CYS A 88 3.59 18.76 5.71
C CYS A 88 2.99 17.72 6.67
N LYS A 89 3.12 17.99 7.97
CA LYS A 89 2.65 17.09 9.02
C LYS A 89 1.70 17.83 9.96
N PHE A 90 0.61 17.18 10.29
CA PHE A 90 -0.31 17.65 11.31
C PHE A 90 -0.25 16.72 12.51
N SER A 91 -0.23 17.30 13.71
CA SER A 91 -0.18 16.55 14.96
C SER A 91 -1.26 16.99 15.92
N ASN A 92 -1.48 16.16 16.95
CA ASN A 92 -2.60 16.31 17.87
C ASN A 92 -3.93 16.29 17.11
N CYS A 93 -4.04 15.36 16.16
CA CYS A 93 -5.28 15.07 15.47
C CYS A 93 -6.14 14.13 16.30
N THR A 94 -7.43 14.11 15.98
CA THR A 94 -8.35 13.06 16.43
C THR A 94 -7.77 11.71 16.02
N GLU A 95 -7.68 10.81 16.99
CA GLU A 95 -7.09 9.49 16.80
C GLU A 95 -7.86 8.69 15.75
N LEU A 96 -7.17 8.21 14.72
CA LEU A 96 -7.72 7.20 13.82
C LEU A 96 -7.78 5.88 14.58
N VAL A 97 -8.92 5.20 14.51
CA VAL A 97 -9.04 3.86 15.04
C VAL A 97 -8.83 2.87 13.89
N THR A 98 -7.69 2.19 13.90
CA THR A 98 -7.42 1.12 12.93
C THR A 98 -8.39 -0.03 13.16
N THR A 99 -9.14 -0.39 12.11
CA THR A 99 -10.06 -1.54 12.16
C THR A 99 -9.39 -2.74 11.50
N THR A 100 -8.98 -3.72 12.29
CA THR A 100 -8.38 -4.95 11.77
C THR A 100 -9.47 -5.87 11.24
N THR A 101 -9.57 -6.03 9.92
CA THR A 101 -10.45 -7.03 9.31
C THR A 101 -9.73 -8.37 9.26
N THR A 102 -10.28 -9.38 9.95
CA THR A 102 -9.76 -10.75 9.88
C THR A 102 -10.53 -11.52 8.81
N THR A 103 -9.86 -11.97 7.75
CA THR A 103 -10.44 -12.83 6.72
C THR A 103 -10.12 -14.29 7.04
N THR A 104 -11.14 -15.08 7.33
CA THR A 104 -10.99 -16.53 7.55
C THR A 104 -11.23 -17.27 6.25
N THR A 105 -10.22 -17.96 5.71
CA THR A 105 -10.39 -18.84 4.56
C THR A 105 -10.86 -20.22 5.02
N PRO A 106 -12.03 -20.72 4.60
CA PRO A 106 -12.47 -22.06 4.94
C PRO A 106 -11.57 -23.11 4.27
N ALA A 107 -11.26 -24.20 4.99
CA ALA A 107 -10.55 -25.33 4.41
C ALA A 107 -11.40 -25.99 3.31
N PRO A 108 -10.79 -26.46 2.20
CA PRO A 108 -11.53 -27.15 1.16
C PRO A 108 -12.17 -28.42 1.73
N GLN A 109 -13.50 -28.51 1.64
CA GLN A 109 -14.21 -29.75 1.93
C GLN A 109 -13.99 -30.68 0.75
N TYR A 110 -13.26 -31.78 0.97
CA TYR A 110 -13.24 -32.87 0.02
C TYR A 110 -14.62 -33.55 0.08
N GLU A 111 -15.50 -33.23 -0.86
CA GLU A 111 -16.61 -34.13 -1.15
C GLU A 111 -16.01 -35.44 -1.66
N SER A 112 -16.51 -36.54 -1.11
CA SER A 112 -15.99 -37.88 -1.36
C SER A 112 -15.81 -38.17 -2.85
N ILE A 113 -14.79 -38.96 -3.15
CA ILE A 113 -14.25 -39.32 -4.49
C ILE A 113 -15.31 -39.94 -5.42
N ASN A 114 -16.54 -40.18 -4.93
CA ASN A 114 -17.65 -40.76 -5.66
C ASN A 114 -18.35 -39.80 -6.63
N ALA A 115 -18.24 -38.47 -6.44
CA ALA A 115 -18.86 -37.50 -7.35
C ALA A 115 -18.12 -37.39 -8.70
N ALA A 116 -16.79 -37.56 -8.69
CA ALA A 116 -15.95 -37.49 -9.90
C ALA A 116 -16.24 -38.62 -10.90
N PHE A 117 -16.67 -39.79 -10.43
CA PHE A 117 -17.00 -40.92 -11.30
C PHE A 117 -18.32 -40.73 -12.06
N GLN A 118 -19.27 -39.96 -11.53
CA GLN A 118 -20.55 -39.73 -12.20
C GLN A 118 -20.45 -38.67 -13.30
N ALA A 119 -19.50 -37.73 -13.24
CA ALA A 119 -19.32 -36.73 -14.31
C ALA A 119 -18.66 -37.30 -15.58
N VAL A 120 -17.80 -38.31 -15.43
CA VAL A 120 -17.06 -38.93 -16.56
C VAL A 120 -17.97 -39.80 -17.44
N THR A 121 -19.02 -40.41 -16.87
CA THR A 121 -19.92 -41.31 -17.61
C THR A 121 -20.96 -40.58 -18.46
N ILE A 122 -21.26 -39.31 -18.17
CA ILE A 122 -22.28 -38.54 -18.90
C ILE A 122 -21.69 -37.88 -20.17
N LEU A 123 -20.38 -37.61 -20.21
CA LEU A 123 -19.71 -36.94 -21.34
C LEU A 123 -19.10 -37.90 -22.38
N ALA A 124 -19.00 -39.20 -22.08
CA ALA A 124 -18.43 -40.19 -22.98
C ALA A 124 -19.19 -40.39 -24.32
N PRO A 125 -20.53 -40.32 -24.42
CA PRO A 125 -21.20 -40.59 -25.70
C PRO A 125 -21.16 -39.41 -26.68
N LEU A 126 -20.87 -38.18 -26.22
CA LEU A 126 -20.76 -37.00 -27.09
C LEU A 126 -19.43 -36.94 -27.85
N ALA A 127 -18.36 -37.53 -27.30
CA ALA A 127 -17.05 -37.57 -27.95
C ALA A 127 -16.96 -38.58 -29.10
N ALA A 128 -17.73 -39.67 -29.07
CA ALA A 128 -17.72 -40.68 -30.14
C ALA A 128 -18.43 -40.22 -31.44
N ALA A 129 -19.38 -39.28 -31.34
CA ALA A 129 -20.10 -38.76 -32.51
C ALA A 129 -19.27 -37.78 -33.35
N LEU A 130 -18.21 -37.19 -32.80
CA LEU A 130 -17.33 -36.23 -33.50
C LEU A 130 -16.21 -36.88 -34.33
N PHE A 131 -15.98 -38.20 -34.18
CA PHE A 131 -14.94 -38.93 -34.93
C PHE A 131 -15.46 -39.85 -36.04
N CYS A 132 -16.78 -39.89 -36.29
CA CYS A 132 -17.36 -40.70 -37.39
C CYS A 132 -17.78 -39.88 -38.63
N VAL A 133 -17.43 -38.59 -38.72
CA VAL A 133 -17.62 -37.78 -39.94
C VAL A 133 -16.30 -37.10 -40.32
N MET A 134 -15.26 -37.89 -40.58
CA MET A 134 -14.13 -37.54 -41.46
C MET A 134 -13.67 -38.82 -42.16
#